data_AF-A0A8H9H4A6-F1
#
_entry.id   AF-A0A8H9H4A6-F1
#
_cell.length_a   1.000
_cell.length_b   1.000
_cell.length_c   1.000
_cell.angle_alpha   90.00
_cell.angle_beta   90.00
_cell.angle_gamma   90.00
#
_symmetry.space_group_name_H-M   'P 1'
#
loop_
_entity.id
_entity.type
_entity.pdbx_description
1 polymer ?
#
loop_
_entity_poly.entity_id
_entity_poly.type
_entity_poly.pdbx_seq_one_letter_code
_entity_poly.pdbx_strand_id
1 'polypeptide(L)'
;MSGPEAAEALGRLHTHVHLFRLLHDTQVTHLAMAEHEEVVAAIAARDPDAAAYAMRRHILLSGERFRRLFDEVKGSDGMTVKA
;
A
#
# COMPACT_ATOMS: atom_id res chain seq x y z
N MET A 1 -5.69 18.10 -21.06
CA MET A 1 -6.06 16.68 -21.23
C MET A 1 -5.04 15.86 -20.48
N SER A 2 -5.44 15.12 -19.44
CA SER A 2 -4.54 14.18 -18.77
C SER A 2 -4.27 13.01 -19.72
N GLY A 3 -2.99 12.69 -19.97
CA GLY A 3 -2.57 11.64 -20.90
C GLY A 3 -2.91 10.22 -20.42
N PRO A 4 -2.67 9.19 -21.25
CA PRO A 4 -2.90 7.79 -20.88
C PRO A 4 -2.19 7.36 -19.59
N GLU A 5 -1.07 8.00 -19.25
CA GLU A 5 -0.30 7.75 -18.03
C GLU A 5 -1.09 8.09 -16.77
N ALA A 6 -1.94 9.12 -16.81
CA ALA A 6 -2.77 9.52 -15.67
C ALA A 6 -3.89 8.51 -15.39
N ALA A 7 -4.46 7.92 -16.45
CA ALA A 7 -5.48 6.87 -16.31
C ALA A 7 -4.86 5.58 -15.74
N GLU A 8 -3.66 5.22 -16.18
CA GLU A 8 -2.94 4.08 -15.61
C GLU A 8 -2.59 4.29 -14.14
N ALA A 9 -2.07 5.47 -13.79
CA ALA A 9 -1.77 5.82 -12.41
C ALA A 9 -3.01 5.74 -11.51
N LEU A 10 -4.15 6.24 -11.99
CA LEU A 10 -5.43 6.15 -11.28
C LEU A 10 -5.89 4.69 -11.11
N GLY A 11 -5.74 3.85 -12.15
CA GLY A 11 -6.06 2.42 -12.07
C GLY A 11 -5.24 1.69 -11.00
N ARG A 12 -3.92 1.95 -10.97
CA ARG A 12 -3.02 1.39 -9.95
C ARG A 12 -3.37 1.88 -8.53
N LEU A 13 -3.71 3.16 -8.40
CA LEU A 13 -4.16 3.76 -7.13
C LEU A 13 -5.45 3.11 -6.63
N HIS A 14 -6.44 2.94 -7.52
CA HIS A 14 -7.72 2.31 -7.17
C HIS A 14 -7.51 0.90 -6.59
N THR A 15 -6.72 0.06 -7.26
CA THR A 15 -6.41 -1.28 -6.76
C THR A 15 -5.72 -1.24 -5.40
N HIS A 16 -4.75 -0.34 -5.21
CA HIS A 16 -4.04 -0.19 -3.94
C HIS A 16 -4.98 0.18 -2.79
N VAL A 17 -5.83 1.20 -2.94
CA VAL A 17 -6.79 1.61 -1.91
C VAL A 17 -7.81 0.49 -1.62
N HIS A 18 -8.23 -0.25 -2.64
CA HIS A 18 -9.17 -1.36 -2.48
C HIS A 18 -8.58 -2.51 -1.63
N LEU A 19 -7.29 -2.83 -1.80
CA LEU A 19 -6.61 -3.85 -0.98
C LEU A 19 -6.60 -3.49 0.51
N PHE A 20 -6.35 -2.22 0.85
CA PHE A 20 -6.40 -1.75 2.24
C PHE A 20 -7.80 -1.86 2.85
N ARG A 21 -8.85 -1.65 2.06
CA ARG A 21 -10.24 -1.80 2.54
C ARG A 21 -10.60 -3.26 2.87
N LEU A 22 -10.03 -4.23 2.15
CA LEU A 22 -10.30 -5.65 2.37
C LEU A 22 -9.54 -6.21 3.59
N LEU A 23 -8.37 -5.65 3.91
CA LEU A 23 -7.49 -6.12 4.98
C LEU A 23 -7.41 -5.07 6.10
N HIS A 24 -8.54 -4.87 6.79
CA HIS A 24 -8.71 -3.83 7.79
C HIS A 24 -7.98 -4.15 9.12
N ASP A 25 -6.65 -3.99 9.12
CA ASP A 25 -5.82 -3.96 10.31
C ASP A 25 -5.56 -2.49 10.73
N THR A 26 -5.94 -2.14 11.95
CA THR A 26 -5.89 -0.77 12.46
C THR A 26 -4.46 -0.25 12.63
N GLN A 27 -3.47 -1.12 12.86
CA GLN A 27 -2.06 -0.72 12.95
C GLN A 27 -1.46 -0.47 11.57
N VAL A 28 -1.79 -1.31 10.59
CA VAL A 28 -1.40 -1.12 9.18
C VAL A 28 -1.93 0.21 8.63
N THR A 29 -3.13 0.60 9.04
CA THR A 29 -3.77 1.85 8.63
C THR A 29 -3.00 3.08 9.13
N HIS A 30 -2.58 3.11 10.40
CA HIS A 30 -1.85 4.26 10.96
C HIS A 30 -0.48 4.45 10.31
N LEU A 31 0.28 3.37 10.11
CA LEU A 31 1.59 3.43 9.46
C LEU A 31 1.49 3.95 8.01
N ALA A 32 0.46 3.51 7.28
CA ALA A 32 0.20 3.98 5.92
C ALA A 32 -0.18 5.48 5.88
N MET A 33 -0.88 5.99 6.90
CA MET A 33 -1.25 7.41 6.96
C MET A 33 -0.01 8.32 7.08
N ALA A 34 0.95 7.98 7.94
CA ALA A 34 2.19 8.75 8.06
C ALA A 34 2.98 8.77 6.73
N GLU A 35 3.00 7.66 6.00
CA GLU A 35 3.61 7.58 4.68
C GLU A 35 2.85 8.44 3.64
N HIS A 36 1.51 8.53 3.72
CA HIS A 36 0.72 9.39 2.84
C HIS A 36 0.98 10.87 3.10
N GLU A 37 1.20 11.27 4.35
CA GLU A 37 1.59 12.64 4.67
C GLU A 37 2.89 13.05 3.97
N GLU A 38 3.89 12.15 3.91
CA GLU A 38 5.14 12.39 3.16
C GLU A 38 4.88 12.61 1.66
N VAL A 39 4.03 11.78 1.05
CA VAL A 39 3.66 11.90 -0.38
C VAL A 39 2.95 13.23 -0.64
N VAL A 40 1.96 13.58 0.18
CA VAL A 40 1.18 14.82 0.02
C VAL A 40 2.06 16.05 0.22
N ALA A 41 2.97 16.01 1.19
CA ALA A 41 3.93 17.08 1.41
C ALA A 41 4.84 17.32 0.20
N ALA A 42 5.36 16.26 -0.42
CA ALA A 42 6.19 16.37 -1.63
C ALA A 42 5.39 16.91 -2.84
N ILE A 43 4.14 16.46 -3.02
CA ILE A 43 3.25 16.98 -4.07
C ILE A 43 2.97 18.48 -3.83
N ALA A 44 2.66 18.87 -2.59
CA ALA A 44 2.39 20.26 -2.23
C ALA A 44 3.62 21.15 -2.46
N ALA A 45 4.83 20.63 -2.21
CA ALA A 45 6.10 21.29 -2.52
C ALA A 45 6.42 21.36 -4.02
N ARG A 46 5.63 20.69 -4.87
CA ARG A 46 5.88 20.53 -6.32
C ARG A 46 7.23 19.89 -6.62
N ASP A 47 7.65 18.96 -5.78
CA ASP A 47 8.87 18.18 -5.95
C ASP A 47 8.51 16.80 -6.54
N PRO A 48 8.63 16.61 -7.86
CA PRO A 48 8.26 15.36 -8.51
C PRO A 48 9.15 14.18 -8.10
N ASP A 49 10.43 14.43 -7.80
CA ASP A 49 11.38 13.38 -7.44
C ASP A 49 11.12 12.90 -6.00
N ALA A 50 10.89 13.83 -5.08
CA ALA A 50 10.49 13.50 -3.71
C ALA A 50 9.14 12.76 -3.68
N ALA A 51 8.16 13.19 -4.49
CA ALA A 51 6.86 12.54 -4.57
C ALA A 51 6.98 11.11 -5.12
N ALA A 52 7.78 10.90 -6.16
CA ALA A 52 8.04 9.59 -6.72
C ALA A 52 8.76 8.66 -5.73
N TYR A 53 9.73 9.20 -4.98
CA TYR A 53 10.45 8.46 -3.94
C TYR A 53 9.53 8.05 -2.79
N ALA A 54 8.75 8.99 -2.25
CA ALA A 54 7.80 8.74 -1.18
C ALA A 54 6.76 7.68 -1.58
N MET A 55 6.18 7.80 -2.79
CA MET A 55 5.23 6.82 -3.31
C MET A 55 5.85 5.44 -3.49
N ARG A 56 7.09 5.35 -3.98
CA ARG A 56 7.80 4.07 -4.11
C ARG A 56 8.00 3.40 -2.75
N ARG A 57 8.45 4.16 -1.74
CA ARG A 57 8.62 3.65 -0.37
C ARG A 57 7.31 3.15 0.21
N HIS A 58 6.25 3.93 0.08
CA HIS A 58 4.92 3.57 0.55
C HIS A 58 4.42 2.24 -0.04
N ILE A 59 4.58 2.03 -1.35
CA ILE A 59 4.17 0.79 -2.03
C ILE A 59 4.98 -0.41 -1.52
N LEU A 60 6.30 -0.26 -1.35
CA LEU A 60 7.16 -1.34 -0.86
C LEU A 60 6.81 -1.75 0.58
N LEU A 61 6.65 -0.78 1.48
CA LEU A 61 6.26 -1.03 2.87
C LEU A 61 4.87 -1.67 2.95
N SER A 62 3.93 -1.23 2.10
CA SER A 62 2.61 -1.83 2.00
C SER A 62 2.68 -3.28 1.53
N GLY A 63 3.54 -3.59 0.56
CA GLY A 63 3.78 -4.95 0.09
C GLY A 63 4.35 -5.86 1.19
N GLU A 64 5.27 -5.36 2.02
CA GLU A 64 5.80 -6.10 3.16
C GLU A 64 4.71 -6.40 4.20
N ARG A 65 3.85 -5.42 4.50
CA ARG A 65 2.73 -5.59 5.44
C ARG A 65 1.76 -6.67 4.95
N PHE A 66 1.35 -6.63 3.67
CA PHE A 66 0.47 -7.64 3.11
C PHE A 66 1.10 -9.03 3.08
N ARG A 67 2.40 -9.13 2.74
CA ARG A 67 3.09 -10.43 2.70
C ARG A 67 3.06 -11.12 4.07
N ARG A 68 3.32 -10.38 5.15
CA ARG A 68 3.25 -10.93 6.53
C ARG A 68 1.86 -11.47 6.85
N LEU A 69 0.81 -10.73 6.54
CA LEU A 69 -0.58 -11.18 6.76
C LEU A 69 -0.88 -12.49 6.00
N PHE A 70 -0.45 -12.61 4.74
CA PHE A 70 -0.67 -13.84 3.97
C PHE A 70 0.19 -15.02 4.45
N ASP A 71 1.42 -14.77 4.91
CA ASP A 71 2.27 -15.80 5.49
C ASP A 71 1.72 -16.31 6.84
N GLU A 72 1.16 -15.42 7.66
CA GLU A 72 0.46 -15.77 8.91
C GLU A 72 -0.79 -16.62 8.66
N VAL A 73 -1.60 -16.26 7.65
CA VAL A 73 -2.76 -17.07 7.24
C VAL A 73 -2.34 -18.47 6.78
N LYS A 74 -1.25 -18.59 5.99
CA LYS A 74 -0.72 -19.91 5.60
C LYS A 74 -0.19 -20.74 6.77
N GLY A 75 0.35 -20.09 7.80
CA GLY A 75 0.76 -20.75 9.04
C GLY A 75 -0.42 -21.25 9.88
N SER A 76 -1.55 -20.54 9.84
CA SER A 76 -2.79 -20.90 10.55
C SER A 76 -3.54 -22.08 9.91
N ASP A 77 -3.56 -22.17 8.57
CA ASP A 77 -4.22 -23.28 7.85
C ASP A 77 -3.43 -24.60 7.92
N GLY A 78 -2.21 -24.60 8.46
CA GLY A 78 -1.35 -25.77 8.59
C GLY A 78 -1.56 -26.65 9.83
N MET A 79 -2.51 -26.31 10.72
CA MET A 79 -2.74 -27.04 11.98
C MET A 79 -4.17 -27.58 12.11
N THR A 80 -4.51 -28.60 11.31
CA THR A 80 -5.35 -29.77 11.66
C THR A 80 -5.15 -30.77 10.50
N VAL A 81 -4.75 -32.02 10.66
CA VAL A 81 -5.34 -33.13 11.44
C VAL A 81 -4.21 -34.15 11.68
N LYS A 82 -4.04 -34.61 12.92
CA LYS A 82 -3.38 -35.90 13.19
C LYS A 82 -4.46 -36.89 13.65
N ALA A 83 -4.40 -38.08 13.03
CA ALA A 83 -5.36 -39.18 13.02
C ALA A 83 -5.77 -39.71 14.40
#